data_AF-A0A381V4L0-F1
#
_entry.id   AF-A0A381V4L0-F1
#
_cell.length_a   1.000
_cell.length_b   1.000
_cell.length_c   1.000
_cell.angle_alpha   90.00
_cell.angle_beta   90.00
_cell.angle_gamma   90.00
#
_symmetry.space_group_name_H-M   'P 1'
#
loop_
_entity.id
_entity.type
_entity.pdbx_description
1 polymer ?
#
loop_
_entity_poly.entity_id
_entity_poly.type
_entity_poly.pdbx_seq_one_letter_code
_entity_poly.pdbx_strand_id
1 'polypeptide(L)'
;MNISVFDFFKIGIGPSSSHTVGPMYASKQFLFNCMEKFPLEKITSLKVELFGSLALTGKGHGTDKAVLMGLEGNEPASVDIEQIPARLDRINKTKTLSLMNKHSIPFEEKNSLIFNHDDFLPHHSNGMRFTVFDADRNILHEQDFYSIGGGFILNGDEILNDVEIKNAQIPFPFRTWKELFLHCERTGMTCRELMWINEQTWRTESEIWDGLLDIWGVMQECTQRGMASTEPLLPGGLNVRRRAPALYKELIEKPDSSPSEVMDWVSL
;
A
#
# COMPACT_ATOMS: atom_id res chain seq x y z
N MET A 1 -5.97 11.49 16.92
CA MET A 1 -5.80 11.20 15.49
C MET A 1 -6.99 11.74 14.72
N ASN A 2 -6.75 12.70 13.83
CA ASN A 2 -7.74 13.06 12.81
C ASN A 2 -7.54 12.15 11.60
N ILE A 3 -8.63 11.79 10.93
CA ILE A 3 -8.60 10.89 9.76
C ILE A 3 -9.26 11.62 8.59
N SER A 4 -8.57 11.62 7.45
CA SER A 4 -9.06 12.19 6.19
C SER A 4 -9.75 11.14 5.32
N VAL A 5 -10.61 11.54 4.39
CA VAL A 5 -11.15 10.67 3.33
C VAL A 5 -10.01 10.03 2.51
N PHE A 6 -8.91 10.75 2.31
CA PHE A 6 -7.71 10.26 1.61
C PHE A 6 -6.88 9.28 2.44
N ASP A 7 -7.15 9.18 3.75
CA ASP A 7 -6.57 8.15 4.60
C ASP A 7 -7.31 6.81 4.45
N PHE A 8 -8.60 6.85 4.12
CA PHE A 8 -9.42 5.67 3.83
C PHE A 8 -9.25 5.18 2.40
N PHE A 9 -9.31 6.09 1.42
CA PHE A 9 -9.23 5.77 0.00
C PHE A 9 -7.84 6.12 -0.53
N LYS A 10 -6.93 5.13 -0.48
CA LYS A 10 -5.57 5.26 -1.00
C LYS A 10 -5.43 4.44 -2.27
N ILE A 11 -4.96 5.10 -3.34
CA ILE A 11 -4.54 4.41 -4.56
C ILE A 11 -3.30 3.58 -4.25
N GLY A 12 -3.28 2.35 -4.72
CA GLY A 12 -2.22 1.40 -4.44
C GLY A 12 -2.29 0.19 -5.36
N ILE A 13 -1.45 -0.80 -5.06
CA ILE A 13 -1.38 -2.07 -5.79
C ILE A 13 -1.89 -3.22 -4.92
N GLY A 14 -2.68 -4.11 -5.52
CA GLY A 14 -3.13 -5.35 -4.90
C GLY A 14 -2.01 -6.41 -4.80
N PRO A 15 -2.26 -7.54 -4.12
CA PRO A 15 -3.56 -7.95 -3.59
C PRO A 15 -3.86 -7.48 -2.16
N SER A 16 -2.91 -6.93 -1.40
CA SER A 16 -3.10 -6.66 0.02
C SER A 16 -2.54 -5.32 0.49
N SER A 17 -3.35 -4.53 1.18
CA SER A 17 -2.88 -3.27 1.78
C SER A 17 -1.83 -3.52 2.87
N SER A 18 -1.97 -4.59 3.66
CA SER A 18 -1.02 -4.90 4.74
C SER A 18 0.20 -5.68 4.27
N HIS A 19 0.07 -6.51 3.23
CA HIS A 19 1.16 -7.40 2.78
C HIS A 19 1.79 -6.95 1.45
N THR A 20 1.24 -5.95 0.76
CA THR A 20 1.78 -5.43 -0.50
C THR A 20 2.05 -3.93 -0.41
N VAL A 21 1.02 -3.12 -0.12
CA VAL A 21 1.15 -1.65 -0.06
C VAL A 21 2.06 -1.22 1.08
N GLY A 22 1.81 -1.68 2.30
CA GLY A 22 2.63 -1.37 3.48
C GLY A 22 4.11 -1.71 3.30
N PRO A 23 4.47 -2.96 2.92
CA PRO A 23 5.86 -3.35 2.71
C PRO A 23 6.59 -2.55 1.64
N MET A 24 5.93 -2.19 0.53
CA MET A 24 6.54 -1.33 -0.50
C MET A 24 6.83 0.08 0.05
N TYR A 25 5.89 0.68 0.79
CA TYR A 25 6.11 1.96 1.46
C TYR A 25 7.24 1.87 2.49
N ALA A 26 7.27 0.84 3.32
CA ALA A 26 8.30 0.65 4.35
C ALA A 26 9.70 0.55 3.75
N SER A 27 9.85 -0.22 2.66
CA SER A 27 11.12 -0.32 1.93
C SER A 27 11.62 1.02 1.42
N LYS A 28 10.74 1.81 0.80
CA LYS A 28 11.10 3.13 0.28
C LYS A 28 11.43 4.11 1.41
N GLN A 29 10.59 4.13 2.45
CA GLN A 29 10.76 4.99 3.62
C GLN A 29 12.07 4.70 4.35
N PHE A 30 12.43 3.43 4.51
CA PHE A 30 13.70 3.03 5.11
C PHE A 30 14.91 3.60 4.36
N LEU A 31 14.91 3.53 3.02
CA LEU A 31 15.99 4.12 2.22
C LEU A 31 16.02 5.64 2.31
N PHE A 32 14.87 6.32 2.36
CA PHE A 32 14.82 7.75 2.64
C PHE A 32 15.45 8.08 3.99
N ASN A 33 15.08 7.37 5.06
CA ASN A 33 15.66 7.56 6.40
C ASN A 33 17.17 7.33 6.41
N CYS A 34 17.68 6.39 5.60
CA CYS A 34 19.12 6.18 5.43
C CYS A 34 19.79 7.36 4.71
N MET A 35 19.18 7.88 3.64
CA MET A 35 19.70 9.01 2.86
C MET A 35 19.80 10.31 3.67
N GLU A 36 19.00 10.46 4.73
CA GLU A 36 19.12 11.58 5.68
C GLU A 36 20.36 11.47 6.58
N LYS A 37 20.91 10.26 6.77
CA LYS A 37 22.03 9.98 7.68
C LYS A 37 23.36 9.86 6.95
N PHE A 38 23.35 9.32 5.73
CA PHE A 38 24.56 9.12 4.92
C PHE A 38 24.25 9.01 3.42
N PRO A 39 25.25 9.24 2.55
CA PRO A 39 25.11 9.03 1.11
C PRO A 39 24.73 7.59 0.78
N LEU A 40 23.83 7.41 -0.18
CA LEU A 40 23.30 6.10 -0.58
C LEU A 40 24.41 5.14 -1.04
N GLU A 41 25.48 5.70 -1.61
CA GLU A 41 26.66 4.99 -2.12
C GLU A 41 27.46 4.28 -1.02
N LYS A 42 27.27 4.64 0.26
CA LYS A 42 27.88 3.91 1.38
C LYS A 42 27.29 2.52 1.57
N ILE A 43 26.06 2.29 1.12
CA ILE A 43 25.39 0.99 1.24
C ILE A 43 25.99 0.04 0.21
N THR A 44 26.57 -1.07 0.66
CA THR A 44 27.13 -2.09 -0.25
C THR A 44 26.30 -3.37 -0.26
N SER A 45 25.51 -3.60 0.78
CA SER A 45 24.58 -4.71 0.90
C SER A 45 23.44 -4.35 1.84
N LEU A 46 22.34 -5.11 1.74
CA LEU A 46 21.19 -4.97 2.63
C LEU A 46 20.61 -6.33 3.00
N LYS A 47 19.88 -6.35 4.11
CA LYS A 47 19.09 -7.47 4.58
C LYS A 47 17.70 -6.97 4.94
N VAL A 48 16.68 -7.67 4.47
CA VAL A 48 15.27 -7.48 4.85
C VAL A 48 14.79 -8.76 5.49
N GLU A 49 14.18 -8.63 6.65
CA GLU A 49 13.63 -9.75 7.40
C GLU A 49 12.14 -9.50 7.63
N LEU A 50 11.32 -10.46 7.23
CA LEU A 50 9.87 -10.44 7.38
C LEU A 50 9.48 -11.38 8.52
N PHE A 51 8.58 -10.95 9.39
CA PHE A 51 8.22 -11.67 10.62
C PHE A 51 6.73 -11.97 10.71
N GLY A 52 6.37 -12.95 11.54
CA GLY A 52 4.98 -13.28 11.88
C GLY A 52 4.06 -13.51 10.69
N SER A 53 2.87 -12.92 10.70
CA SER A 53 1.85 -13.11 9.66
C SER A 53 2.34 -12.67 8.28
N LEU A 54 3.19 -11.64 8.24
CA LEU A 54 3.79 -11.14 7.01
C LEU A 54 4.73 -12.17 6.38
N ALA A 55 5.50 -12.90 7.20
CA ALA A 55 6.34 -13.99 6.71
C ALA A 55 5.48 -15.18 6.22
N LEU A 56 4.48 -15.58 7.00
CA LEU A 56 3.66 -16.76 6.73
C LEU A 56 2.90 -16.68 5.39
N THR A 57 2.35 -15.51 5.07
CA THR A 57 1.49 -15.34 3.88
C THR A 57 2.09 -14.43 2.81
N GLY A 58 3.27 -13.86 3.06
CA GLY A 58 3.85 -12.80 2.23
C GLY A 58 4.09 -13.21 0.78
N LYS A 59 4.53 -14.45 0.53
CA LYS A 59 4.72 -14.95 -0.84
C LYS A 59 3.42 -14.97 -1.66
N GLY A 60 2.32 -15.39 -1.04
CA GLY A 60 1.00 -15.39 -1.69
C GLY A 60 0.47 -13.99 -1.98
N HIS A 61 0.86 -13.03 -1.14
CA HIS A 61 0.49 -11.61 -1.28
C HIS A 61 1.52 -10.77 -2.06
N GLY A 62 2.60 -11.35 -2.55
CA GLY A 62 3.65 -10.64 -3.29
C GLY A 62 4.45 -9.64 -2.43
N THR A 63 4.60 -9.91 -1.13
CA THR A 63 5.40 -9.06 -0.21
C THR A 63 6.85 -8.95 -0.63
N ASP A 64 7.43 -10.05 -1.11
CA ASP A 64 8.76 -10.07 -1.72
C ASP A 64 8.90 -9.06 -2.86
N LYS A 65 7.99 -9.11 -3.82
CA LYS A 65 7.95 -8.20 -4.97
C LYS A 65 7.76 -6.77 -4.52
N ALA A 66 6.84 -6.54 -3.59
CA ALA A 66 6.56 -5.22 -3.02
C ALA A 66 7.80 -4.61 -2.36
N VAL A 67 8.52 -5.39 -1.55
CA VAL A 67 9.75 -4.97 -0.90
C VAL A 67 10.80 -4.57 -1.93
N LEU A 68 11.02 -5.39 -2.96
CA LEU A 68 12.01 -5.10 -4.02
C LEU A 68 11.66 -3.84 -4.80
N MET A 69 10.39 -3.68 -5.20
CA MET A 69 9.95 -2.48 -5.93
C MET A 69 10.10 -1.22 -5.08
N GLY A 70 9.79 -1.29 -3.79
CA GLY A 70 9.97 -0.18 -2.84
C GLY A 70 11.45 0.18 -2.65
N LEU A 71 12.34 -0.81 -2.57
CA LEU A 71 13.79 -0.58 -2.50
C LEU A 71 14.34 0.04 -3.78
N GLU A 72 13.75 -0.23 -4.95
CA GLU A 72 14.05 0.49 -6.19
C GLU A 72 13.40 1.90 -6.25
N GLY A 73 12.67 2.32 -5.21
CA GLY A 73 12.08 3.65 -5.09
C GLY A 73 10.68 3.80 -5.71
N ASN A 74 10.03 2.71 -6.11
CA ASN A 74 8.64 2.74 -6.58
C ASN A 74 7.67 2.99 -5.40
N GLU A 75 6.51 3.57 -5.71
CA GLU A 75 5.41 3.74 -4.75
C GLU A 75 4.19 2.94 -5.18
N PRO A 76 3.40 2.41 -4.22
CA PRO A 76 2.19 1.65 -4.54
C PRO A 76 1.22 2.38 -5.46
N ALA A 77 1.09 3.71 -5.30
CA ALA A 77 0.13 4.50 -6.05
C ALA A 77 0.53 4.73 -7.51
N SER A 78 1.82 4.67 -7.83
CA SER A 78 2.37 5.06 -9.15
C SER A 78 3.24 3.99 -9.80
N VAL A 79 3.36 2.81 -9.19
CA VAL A 79 4.18 1.73 -9.73
C VAL A 79 3.57 1.21 -11.03
N ASP A 80 4.39 1.11 -12.07
CA ASP A 80 3.99 0.49 -13.33
C ASP A 80 3.93 -1.04 -13.16
N ILE A 81 2.70 -1.55 -13.05
CA ILE A 81 2.39 -2.95 -12.79
C ILE A 81 2.90 -3.85 -13.92
N GLU A 82 2.88 -3.37 -15.16
CA GLU A 82 3.28 -4.15 -16.34
C GLU A 82 4.79 -4.39 -16.37
N GLN A 83 5.57 -3.50 -15.76
CA GLN A 83 7.03 -3.59 -15.71
C GLN A 83 7.55 -4.43 -14.55
N ILE A 84 6.73 -4.75 -13.55
CA ILE A 84 7.15 -5.53 -12.38
C ILE A 84 7.79 -6.87 -12.78
N PRO A 85 7.21 -7.70 -13.67
CA PRO A 85 7.84 -8.96 -14.08
C PRO A 85 9.23 -8.78 -14.71
N ALA A 86 9.39 -7.77 -15.58
CA ALA A 86 10.67 -7.48 -16.23
C ALA A 86 11.74 -7.01 -15.23
N ARG A 87 11.35 -6.19 -14.25
CA ARG A 87 12.24 -5.74 -13.17
C ARG A 87 12.70 -6.90 -12.28
N LEU A 88 11.78 -7.80 -11.90
CA LEU A 88 12.11 -8.98 -11.10
C LEU A 88 13.06 -9.92 -11.87
N ASP A 89 12.81 -10.15 -13.16
CA ASP A 89 13.69 -10.94 -14.02
C ASP A 89 15.09 -10.30 -14.14
N ARG A 90 15.17 -8.98 -14.28
CA ARG A 90 16.42 -8.22 -14.25
C ARG A 90 17.19 -8.47 -12.95
N ILE A 91 16.58 -8.26 -11.78
CA ILE A 91 17.22 -8.48 -10.48
C ILE A 91 17.74 -9.91 -10.36
N ASN A 92 16.93 -10.89 -10.77
CA ASN A 92 17.31 -12.31 -10.70
C ASN A 92 18.47 -12.66 -11.64
N LYS A 93 18.53 -12.08 -12.85
CA LYS A 93 19.60 -12.33 -13.83
C LYS A 93 20.89 -11.62 -13.48
N THR A 94 20.82 -10.35 -13.09
CA THR A 94 22.01 -9.53 -12.82
C THR A 94 22.58 -9.76 -11.42
N LYS A 95 21.78 -10.32 -10.50
CA LYS A 95 22.11 -10.42 -9.07
C LYS A 95 22.47 -9.05 -8.48
N THR A 96 21.76 -8.03 -8.92
CA THR A 96 21.94 -6.65 -8.46
C THR A 96 20.60 -5.98 -8.20
N LEU A 97 20.56 -5.11 -7.20
CA LEU A 97 19.41 -4.28 -6.85
C LEU A 97 19.80 -2.81 -7.00
N SER A 98 18.94 -2.00 -7.63
CA SER A 98 19.20 -0.58 -7.85
C SER A 98 18.45 0.25 -6.81
N LEU A 99 19.10 0.53 -5.68
CA LEU A 99 18.52 1.30 -4.59
C LEU A 99 18.08 2.68 -5.07
N MET A 100 16.80 2.99 -4.87
CA MET A 100 16.16 4.23 -5.33
C MET A 100 16.36 4.51 -6.83
N ASN A 101 16.62 3.47 -7.65
CA ASN A 101 17.07 3.57 -9.05
C ASN A 101 18.33 4.45 -9.24
N LYS A 102 19.18 4.60 -8.22
CA LYS A 102 20.36 5.48 -8.22
C LYS A 102 21.67 4.73 -7.96
N HIS A 103 21.67 3.81 -6.99
CA HIS A 103 22.88 3.11 -6.57
C HIS A 103 22.70 1.59 -6.67
N SER A 104 23.59 0.92 -7.40
CA SER A 104 23.46 -0.53 -7.62
C SER A 104 24.34 -1.32 -6.66
N ILE A 105 23.73 -2.27 -5.95
CA ILE A 105 24.43 -3.17 -5.01
C ILE A 105 24.29 -4.63 -5.46
N PRO A 106 25.24 -5.52 -5.13
CA PRO A 106 25.03 -6.96 -5.21
C PRO A 106 23.82 -7.38 -4.39
N PHE A 107 22.97 -8.23 -4.95
CA PHE A 107 21.75 -8.69 -4.29
C PHE A 107 21.41 -10.12 -4.69
N GLU A 108 21.34 -10.98 -3.68
CA GLU A 108 20.80 -12.33 -3.81
C GLU A 108 19.62 -12.47 -2.86
N GLU A 109 18.43 -12.65 -3.43
CA GLU A 109 17.17 -12.69 -2.68
C GLU A 109 17.20 -13.73 -1.55
N LYS A 110 17.74 -14.93 -1.81
CA LYS A 110 17.82 -16.01 -0.81
C LYS A 110 18.58 -15.61 0.47
N ASN A 111 19.58 -14.74 0.36
CA ASN A 111 20.42 -14.34 1.48
C ASN A 111 20.01 -12.98 2.07
N SER A 112 19.31 -12.17 1.27
CA SER A 112 19.03 -10.76 1.56
C SER A 112 17.57 -10.52 1.92
N LEU A 113 16.65 -11.44 1.60
CA LEU A 113 15.23 -11.37 1.92
C LEU A 113 14.82 -12.63 2.67
N ILE A 114 14.73 -12.52 3.99
CA ILE A 114 14.51 -13.66 4.90
C ILE A 114 13.07 -13.65 5.41
N PHE A 115 12.42 -14.80 5.34
CA PHE A 115 11.08 -15.03 5.88
C PHE A 115 11.19 -15.79 7.20
N ASN A 116 11.06 -15.09 8.32
CA ASN A 116 11.11 -15.66 9.66
C ASN A 116 9.70 -16.09 10.08
N HIS A 117 9.35 -17.35 9.80
CA HIS A 117 8.00 -17.89 10.01
C HIS A 117 7.68 -18.15 11.48
N ASP A 118 8.70 -18.42 12.29
CA ASP A 118 8.57 -18.79 13.71
C ASP A 118 8.98 -17.67 14.67
N ASP A 119 9.26 -16.47 14.15
CA ASP A 119 9.73 -15.32 14.93
C ASP A 119 8.84 -14.09 14.73
N PHE A 120 8.80 -13.23 15.74
CA PHE A 120 7.92 -12.06 15.82
C PHE A 120 8.68 -10.85 16.32
N LEU A 121 8.42 -9.71 15.68
CA LEU A 121 8.81 -8.42 16.25
C LEU A 121 7.86 -8.02 17.39
N PRO A 122 8.31 -7.22 18.37
CA PRO A 122 7.58 -7.00 19.63
C PRO A 122 6.21 -6.32 19.51
N HIS A 123 5.99 -5.49 18.49
CA HIS A 123 4.86 -4.55 18.50
C HIS A 123 3.66 -4.94 17.64
N HIS A 124 3.85 -5.71 16.56
CA HIS A 124 2.75 -6.15 15.70
C HIS A 124 3.15 -7.38 14.87
N SER A 125 2.18 -8.22 14.51
CA SER A 125 2.41 -9.49 13.81
C SER A 125 2.92 -9.34 12.37
N ASN A 126 2.71 -8.19 11.75
CA ASN A 126 3.23 -7.86 10.42
C ASN A 126 4.50 -7.00 10.55
N GLY A 127 5.57 -7.61 11.04
CA GLY A 127 6.85 -6.94 11.28
C GLY A 127 7.82 -7.08 10.11
N MET A 128 8.62 -6.04 9.89
CA MET A 128 9.71 -5.99 8.92
C MET A 128 10.93 -5.35 9.57
N ARG A 129 12.11 -5.95 9.41
CA ARG A 129 13.39 -5.33 9.78
C ARG A 129 14.22 -5.10 8.55
N PHE A 130 14.75 -3.90 8.41
CA PHE A 130 15.67 -3.54 7.34
C PHE A 130 17.02 -3.20 7.95
N THR A 131 18.08 -3.78 7.40
CA THR A 131 19.46 -3.55 7.83
C THR A 131 20.33 -3.27 6.60
N VAL A 132 21.14 -2.21 6.63
CA VAL A 132 22.09 -1.86 5.56
C VAL A 132 23.51 -1.86 6.08
N PHE A 133 24.45 -2.27 5.23
CA PHE A 133 25.84 -2.48 5.60
C PHE A 133 26.81 -1.71 4.68
N ASP A 134 27.95 -1.31 5.24
CA ASP A 134 29.07 -0.72 4.49
C ASP A 134 29.95 -1.80 3.83
N ALA A 135 31.05 -1.39 3.18
CA ALA A 135 31.98 -2.29 2.50
C ALA A 135 32.68 -3.29 3.44
N ASP A 136 32.85 -2.91 4.71
CA ASP A 136 33.48 -3.71 5.75
C ASP A 136 32.47 -4.62 6.47
N ARG A 137 31.21 -4.63 6.01
CA ARG A 137 30.06 -5.35 6.59
C ARG A 137 29.64 -4.85 7.96
N ASN A 138 29.98 -3.62 8.33
CA ASN A 138 29.43 -3.00 9.53
C ASN A 138 28.00 -2.53 9.25
N ILE A 139 27.14 -2.65 10.26
CA ILE A 139 25.77 -2.12 10.19
C ILE A 139 25.85 -0.59 10.16
N LEU A 140 25.35 0.01 9.08
CA LEU A 140 25.20 1.46 8.96
C LEU A 140 23.88 1.92 9.59
N HIS A 141 22.81 1.17 9.36
CA HIS A 141 21.50 1.44 9.93
C HIS A 141 20.65 0.18 9.99
N GLU A 142 19.82 0.08 11.03
CA GLU A 142 18.80 -0.94 11.21
C GLU A 142 17.52 -0.25 11.69
N GLN A 143 16.37 -0.67 11.14
CA GLN A 143 15.08 -0.13 11.54
C GLN A 143 13.95 -1.16 11.36
N ASP A 144 13.07 -1.20 12.35
CA ASP A 144 11.86 -2.01 12.35
C ASP A 144 10.65 -1.19 11.88
N PHE A 145 9.84 -1.80 11.02
CA PHE A 145 8.57 -1.28 10.52
C PHE A 145 7.45 -2.30 10.73
N TYR A 146 6.24 -1.80 10.89
CA TYR A 146 5.04 -2.60 11.12
C TYR A 146 3.93 -2.17 10.20
N SER A 147 3.34 -3.13 9.49
CA SER A 147 2.21 -2.89 8.59
C SER A 147 0.89 -3.20 9.30
N ILE A 148 0.21 -2.15 9.78
CA ILE A 148 -0.93 -2.25 10.72
C ILE A 148 -2.31 -2.28 10.04
N GLY A 149 -2.35 -2.31 8.70
CA GLY A 149 -3.61 -2.34 7.92
C GLY A 149 -3.92 -1.01 7.24
N GLY A 150 -4.79 -1.02 6.23
CA GLY A 150 -5.14 0.17 5.44
C GLY A 150 -3.96 0.80 4.67
N GLY A 151 -2.84 0.09 4.54
CA GLY A 151 -1.60 0.62 3.94
C GLY A 151 -0.80 1.55 4.87
N PHE A 152 -1.16 1.63 6.16
CA PHE A 152 -0.38 2.37 7.15
C PHE A 152 0.83 1.55 7.61
N ILE A 153 1.97 2.24 7.69
CA ILE A 153 3.20 1.73 8.30
C ILE A 153 3.52 2.58 9.52
N LEU A 154 4.04 1.95 10.55
CA LEU A 154 4.62 2.62 11.71
C LEU A 154 6.03 2.06 11.93
N ASN A 155 6.96 2.91 12.34
CA ASN A 155 8.23 2.45 12.89
C ASN A 155 8.10 2.12 14.39
N GLY A 156 9.09 1.44 14.97
CA GLY A 156 9.06 1.05 16.40
C GLY A 156 8.87 2.23 17.36
N ASP A 157 9.51 3.37 17.08
CA ASP A 157 9.41 4.58 17.90
C ASP A 157 8.03 5.24 17.78
N GLU A 158 7.40 5.18 16.61
CA GLU A 158 6.06 5.70 16.33
C GLU A 158 4.98 4.90 17.08
N ILE A 159 5.13 3.57 17.16
CA ILE A 159 4.18 2.74 17.93
C ILE A 159 4.24 3.07 19.42
N LEU A 160 5.45 3.26 19.96
CA LEU A 160 5.64 3.55 21.39
C LEU A 160 5.15 4.94 21.78
N ASN A 161 5.21 5.90 20.87
CA ASN A 161 4.83 7.28 21.13
C ASN A 161 3.38 7.63 20.77
N ASP A 162 2.52 6.63 20.51
CA ASP A 162 1.09 6.79 20.15
C ASP A 162 0.88 8.03 19.25
N VAL A 163 1.53 8.00 18.08
CA VAL A 163 1.80 9.19 17.26
C VAL A 163 0.62 10.16 17.27
N GLU A 164 0.87 11.37 17.76
CA GLU A 164 0.06 12.57 17.53
C GLU A 164 -0.01 12.84 16.02
N ILE A 165 -0.84 12.10 15.30
CA ILE A 165 -1.12 12.35 13.88
C ILE A 165 -1.86 13.68 13.80
N LYS A 166 -1.12 14.71 13.35
CA LYS A 166 -1.55 16.06 12.97
C LYS A 166 -2.66 16.62 13.87
N ASN A 167 -2.24 17.23 14.98
CA ASN A 167 -3.01 18.10 15.87
C ASN A 167 -3.51 19.40 15.20
N ALA A 168 -3.91 19.37 13.93
CA ALA A 168 -4.76 20.44 13.42
C ALA A 168 -6.14 20.25 14.06
N GLN A 169 -6.61 21.24 14.83
CA GLN A 169 -7.99 21.22 15.31
C GLN A 169 -8.90 21.35 14.09
N ILE A 170 -9.59 20.26 13.75
CA ILE A 170 -10.63 20.30 12.73
C ILE A 170 -11.85 21.07 13.27
N PRO A 171 -12.59 21.82 12.43
CA PRO A 171 -13.72 22.64 12.88
C PRO A 171 -14.85 21.85 13.58
N PHE A 172 -15.14 20.64 13.10
CA PHE A 172 -16.23 19.80 13.60
C PHE A 172 -15.72 18.43 14.02
N PRO A 173 -14.99 18.31 15.15
CA PRO A 173 -14.46 17.04 15.62
C PRO A 173 -15.58 16.19 16.24
N PHE A 174 -15.55 14.88 15.99
CA PHE A 174 -16.47 13.92 16.59
C PHE A 174 -15.79 12.57 16.81
N ARG A 175 -16.21 11.85 17.84
CA ARG A 175 -15.79 10.48 18.17
C ARG A 175 -16.94 9.49 18.13
N THR A 176 -18.17 9.98 18.11
CA THR A 176 -19.39 9.17 18.10
C THR A 176 -20.40 9.71 17.10
N TRP A 177 -21.30 8.84 16.64
CA TRP A 177 -22.44 9.25 15.79
C TRP A 177 -23.28 10.34 16.43
N LYS A 178 -23.45 10.30 17.77
CA LYS A 178 -24.21 11.30 18.52
C LYS A 178 -23.57 12.69 18.43
N GLU A 179 -22.24 12.78 18.51
CA GLU A 179 -21.51 14.04 18.37
C GLU A 179 -21.60 14.59 16.95
N LEU A 180 -21.49 13.71 15.93
CA LEU A 180 -21.66 14.11 14.53
C LEU A 180 -23.05 14.71 14.28
N PHE A 181 -24.12 14.03 14.73
CA PHE A 181 -25.48 14.54 14.54
C PHE A 181 -25.74 15.81 15.34
N LEU A 182 -25.14 15.97 16.52
CA LEU A 182 -25.21 17.23 17.27
C LEU A 182 -24.60 18.40 16.47
N HIS A 183 -23.50 18.18 15.73
CA HIS A 183 -22.96 19.20 14.83
C HIS A 183 -23.90 19.52 13.68
N CYS A 184 -24.53 18.51 13.08
CA CYS A 184 -25.53 18.71 12.02
C CYS A 184 -26.73 19.54 12.53
N GLU A 185 -27.28 19.18 13.69
CA GLU A 185 -28.41 19.90 14.30
C GLU A 185 -28.06 21.35 14.64
N ARG A 186 -26.85 21.61 15.16
CA ARG A 186 -26.41 22.95 15.57
C ARG A 186 -26.11 23.86 14.40
N THR A 187 -25.61 23.33 13.30
CA THR A 187 -25.19 24.12 12.12
C THR A 187 -26.26 24.16 11.02
N GLY A 188 -27.18 23.20 11.01
CA GLY A 188 -28.11 22.96 9.90
C GLY A 188 -27.43 22.31 8.68
N MET A 189 -26.15 21.94 8.78
CA MET A 189 -25.40 21.32 7.69
C MET A 189 -25.58 19.80 7.67
N THR A 190 -25.45 19.22 6.48
CA THR A 190 -25.38 17.77 6.26
C THR A 190 -24.03 17.19 6.70
N CYS A 191 -23.96 15.88 6.94
CA CYS A 191 -22.69 15.20 7.24
C CYS A 191 -21.64 15.45 6.14
N ARG A 192 -22.06 15.50 4.87
CA ARG A 192 -21.18 15.80 3.73
C ARG A 192 -20.53 17.18 3.86
N GLU A 193 -21.32 18.20 4.20
CA GLU A 193 -20.84 19.58 4.34
C GLU A 193 -19.89 19.73 5.54
N LEU A 194 -20.21 19.08 6.66
CA LEU A 194 -19.32 19.05 7.82
C LEU A 194 -17.97 18.39 7.48
N MET A 195 -18.01 17.24 6.79
CA MET A 195 -16.79 16.55 6.36
C MET A 195 -16.01 17.37 5.33
N TRP A 196 -16.69 18.06 4.40
CA TRP A 196 -16.05 18.97 3.44
C TRP A 196 -15.27 20.08 4.15
N ILE A 197 -15.87 20.71 5.18
CA ILE A 197 -15.20 21.74 5.97
C ILE A 197 -14.04 21.17 6.80
N ASN A 198 -14.20 19.96 7.36
CA ASN A 198 -13.11 19.31 8.08
C ASN A 198 -11.91 19.00 7.17
N GLU A 199 -12.12 18.50 5.95
CA GLU A 199 -11.04 18.25 4.97
C GLU A 199 -10.30 19.51 4.56
N GLN A 200 -11.00 20.64 4.51
CA GLN A 200 -10.40 21.95 4.19
C GLN A 200 -9.37 22.43 5.24
N THR A 201 -9.27 21.74 6.38
CA THR A 201 -8.21 21.97 7.37
C THR A 201 -6.81 21.67 6.80
N TRP A 202 -6.71 20.72 5.86
CA TRP A 202 -5.43 20.24 5.34
C TRP A 202 -5.21 20.53 3.86
N ARG A 203 -6.27 20.81 3.11
CA ARG A 203 -6.27 20.94 1.65
C ARG A 203 -7.20 22.05 1.21
N THR A 204 -6.94 22.64 0.07
CA THR A 204 -7.88 23.54 -0.61
C THR A 204 -9.04 22.75 -1.22
N GLU A 205 -10.15 23.43 -1.52
CA GLU A 205 -11.30 22.81 -2.18
C GLU A 205 -10.94 22.15 -3.51
N SER A 206 -10.06 22.78 -4.31
CA SER A 206 -9.58 22.20 -5.58
C SER A 206 -8.83 20.89 -5.34
N GLU A 207 -7.89 20.87 -4.40
CA GLU A 207 -7.11 19.67 -4.09
C GLU A 207 -7.99 18.52 -3.58
N ILE A 208 -9.02 18.83 -2.79
CA ILE A 208 -10.00 17.83 -2.36
C ILE A 208 -10.75 17.29 -3.58
N TRP A 209 -11.19 18.17 -4.48
CA TRP A 209 -11.99 17.74 -5.61
C TRP A 209 -11.18 16.90 -6.61
N ASP A 210 -10.00 17.39 -6.96
CA ASP A 210 -9.06 16.73 -7.87
C ASP A 210 -8.66 15.35 -7.33
N GLY A 211 -8.35 15.25 -6.04
CA GLY A 211 -8.00 13.98 -5.42
C GLY A 211 -9.16 12.96 -5.40
N LEU A 212 -10.39 13.40 -5.16
CA LEU A 212 -11.56 12.51 -5.18
C LEU A 212 -11.87 12.03 -6.61
N LEU A 213 -11.72 12.91 -7.61
CA LEU A 213 -11.89 12.55 -9.02
C LEU A 213 -10.79 11.60 -9.51
N ASP A 214 -9.56 11.76 -9.04
CA ASP A 214 -8.45 10.85 -9.31
C ASP A 214 -8.74 9.44 -8.77
N ILE A 215 -9.16 9.33 -7.50
CA ILE A 215 -9.59 8.07 -6.89
C ILE A 215 -10.72 7.42 -7.70
N TRP A 216 -11.73 8.21 -8.08
CA TRP A 216 -12.84 7.73 -8.89
C TRP A 216 -12.36 7.22 -10.26
N GLY A 217 -11.50 7.98 -10.95
CA GLY A 217 -10.91 7.58 -12.21
C GLY A 217 -10.18 6.23 -12.11
N VAL A 218 -9.34 6.06 -11.09
CA VAL A 218 -8.63 4.80 -10.85
C VAL A 218 -9.57 3.64 -10.55
N MET A 219 -10.65 3.86 -9.79
CA MET A 219 -11.68 2.83 -9.57
C MET A 219 -12.32 2.38 -10.89
N GLN A 220 -12.69 3.33 -11.74
CA GLN A 220 -13.28 3.04 -13.06
C GLN A 220 -12.32 2.27 -13.97
N GLU A 221 -11.06 2.68 -14.02
CA GLU A 221 -10.02 1.97 -14.77
C GLU A 221 -9.75 0.57 -14.21
N CYS A 222 -9.83 0.38 -12.89
CA CYS A 222 -9.69 -0.93 -12.27
C CYS A 222 -10.83 -1.88 -12.70
N THR A 223 -12.08 -1.42 -12.65
CA THR A 223 -13.25 -2.16 -13.13
C THR A 223 -13.12 -2.51 -14.60
N GLN A 224 -12.74 -1.53 -15.44
CA GLN A 224 -12.54 -1.77 -16.88
C GLN A 224 -11.44 -2.81 -17.14
N ARG A 225 -10.31 -2.75 -16.44
CA ARG A 225 -9.25 -3.77 -16.52
C ARG A 225 -9.74 -5.15 -16.11
N GLY A 226 -10.58 -5.24 -15.07
CA GLY A 226 -11.21 -6.48 -14.64
C GLY A 226 -12.09 -7.11 -15.72
N MET A 227 -12.95 -6.29 -16.33
CA MET A 227 -13.86 -6.70 -17.42
C MET A 227 -13.12 -7.05 -18.72
N ALA A 228 -12.03 -6.35 -19.03
CA ALA A 228 -11.24 -6.55 -20.26
C ALA A 228 -10.13 -7.62 -20.13
N SER A 229 -9.98 -8.23 -18.95
CA SER A 229 -8.90 -9.19 -18.67
C SER A 229 -8.93 -10.38 -19.64
N THR A 230 -7.82 -10.63 -20.34
CA THR A 230 -7.63 -11.81 -21.21
C THR A 230 -7.12 -13.04 -20.45
N GLU A 231 -6.61 -12.85 -19.23
CA GLU A 231 -6.11 -13.92 -18.38
C GLU A 231 -7.26 -14.84 -17.89
N PRO A 232 -7.20 -16.16 -18.11
CA PRO A 232 -8.29 -17.06 -17.74
C PRO A 232 -8.36 -17.34 -16.24
N LEU A 233 -7.23 -17.25 -15.53
CA LEU A 233 -7.08 -17.65 -14.12
C LEU A 233 -6.50 -16.51 -13.27
N LEU A 234 -6.83 -16.52 -11.98
CA LEU A 234 -6.14 -15.72 -10.97
C LEU A 234 -4.77 -16.34 -10.65
N PRO A 235 -3.77 -15.51 -10.32
CA PRO A 235 -2.50 -15.99 -9.80
C PRO A 235 -2.68 -16.68 -8.43
N GLY A 236 -1.66 -17.42 -7.98
CA GLY A 236 -1.65 -18.04 -6.64
C GLY A 236 -1.92 -19.55 -6.59
N GLY A 237 -1.97 -20.24 -7.73
CA GLY A 237 -1.95 -21.71 -7.79
C GLY A 237 -3.26 -22.44 -7.47
N LEU A 238 -4.31 -21.71 -7.10
CA LEU A 238 -5.65 -22.28 -6.80
C LEU A 238 -6.52 -22.52 -8.04
N ASN A 239 -6.02 -22.17 -9.24
CA ASN A 239 -6.74 -22.34 -10.51
C ASN A 239 -8.15 -21.69 -10.52
N VAL A 240 -8.30 -20.57 -9.82
CA VAL A 240 -9.58 -19.83 -9.76
C VAL A 240 -9.78 -19.07 -11.06
N ARG A 241 -10.93 -19.25 -11.72
CA ARG A 241 -11.25 -18.57 -12.98
C ARG A 241 -11.61 -17.11 -12.76
N ARG A 242 -11.15 -16.24 -13.65
CA ARG A 242 -11.66 -14.86 -13.76
C ARG A 242 -13.05 -14.90 -14.41
N ARG A 243 -14.05 -14.34 -13.74
CA ARG A 243 -15.45 -14.38 -14.18
C ARG A 243 -15.95 -13.09 -14.82
N ALA A 244 -15.39 -11.94 -14.41
CA ALA A 244 -15.82 -10.63 -14.86
C ALA A 244 -15.88 -10.47 -16.40
N PRO A 245 -14.90 -10.94 -17.21
CA PRO A 245 -14.99 -10.76 -18.66
C PRO A 245 -16.18 -11.47 -19.31
N ALA A 246 -16.49 -12.68 -18.86
CA ALA A 246 -17.63 -13.45 -19.37
C ALA A 246 -18.97 -12.85 -18.91
N LEU A 247 -19.05 -12.45 -17.63
CA LEU A 247 -20.24 -11.83 -17.05
C LEU A 247 -20.56 -10.48 -17.72
N TYR A 248 -19.56 -9.62 -17.92
CA TYR A 248 -19.73 -8.35 -18.61
C TYR A 248 -20.27 -8.55 -20.04
N LYS A 249 -19.71 -9.51 -20.77
CA LYS A 249 -20.18 -9.83 -22.12
C LYS A 249 -21.65 -10.27 -22.12
N GLU A 250 -22.04 -11.12 -21.17
CA GLU A 250 -23.43 -11.59 -21.04
C GLU A 250 -24.40 -10.44 -20.75
N LEU A 251 -24.06 -9.56 -19.79
CA LEU A 251 -24.88 -8.41 -19.41
C LEU A 251 -25.08 -7.40 -20.55
N ILE A 252 -24.05 -7.18 -21.37
CA ILE A 252 -24.14 -6.28 -22.53
C ILE A 252 -24.95 -6.90 -23.69
N GLU A 253 -24.79 -8.20 -23.94
CA GLU A 253 -25.44 -8.87 -25.08
C GLU A 253 -26.92 -9.21 -24.82
N LYS A 254 -27.31 -9.41 -23.56
CA LYS A 254 -28.66 -9.83 -23.16
C LYS A 254 -29.20 -8.98 -22.00
N PRO A 255 -29.43 -7.68 -22.23
CA PRO A 255 -30.01 -6.83 -21.21
C PRO A 255 -31.43 -7.31 -20.86
N ASP A 256 -31.73 -7.31 -19.57
CA ASP A 256 -33.04 -7.56 -18.99
C ASP A 256 -33.53 -6.24 -18.33
N SER A 257 -34.59 -6.26 -17.55
CA SER A 257 -34.98 -5.19 -16.64
C SER A 257 -35.39 -5.76 -15.28
N SER A 258 -34.96 -6.99 -14.99
CA SER A 258 -35.25 -7.67 -13.74
C SER A 258 -34.40 -7.08 -12.59
N PRO A 259 -34.93 -7.08 -11.37
CA PRO A 259 -34.13 -6.72 -10.20
C PRO A 259 -32.87 -7.58 -10.00
N SER A 260 -32.86 -8.81 -10.54
CA SER A 260 -31.67 -9.68 -10.54
C SER A 260 -30.51 -9.11 -11.35
N GLU A 261 -30.78 -8.51 -12.50
CA GLU A 261 -29.73 -7.93 -13.34
C GLU A 261 -29.00 -6.77 -12.64
N VAL A 262 -29.71 -5.97 -11.84
CA VAL A 262 -29.09 -4.92 -11.02
C VAL A 262 -28.07 -5.54 -10.04
N MET A 263 -28.37 -6.70 -9.46
CA MET A 263 -27.45 -7.41 -8.57
C MET A 263 -26.26 -8.00 -9.33
N ASP A 264 -26.45 -8.43 -10.59
CA ASP A 264 -25.37 -8.91 -11.45
C ASP A 264 -24.42 -7.78 -11.84
N TRP A 265 -24.93 -6.58 -12.13
CA TRP A 265 -24.11 -5.38 -12.35
C TRP A 265 -23.33 -4.95 -11.09
N VAL A 266 -23.89 -5.13 -9.89
CA VAL A 266 -23.17 -4.87 -8.62
C VAL A 266 -22.10 -5.93 -8.36
N SER A 267 -22.31 -7.16 -8.83
CA SER A 267 -21.37 -8.28 -8.65
C SER A 267 -20.20 -8.26 -9.64
N LEU A 268 -20.36 -7.55 -10.77
CA LEU A 268 -19.34 -7.36 -11.80
C LEU A 268 -18.25 -6.37 -11.38
#